data_AF-A0A914CF01-F1
#
_entry.id   AF-A0A914CF01-F1
#
_cell.length_a   1.000
_cell.length_b   1.000
_cell.length_c   1.000
_cell.angle_alpha   90.00
_cell.angle_beta   90.00
_cell.angle_gamma   90.00
#
_symmetry.space_group_name_H-M   'P 1'
#
loop_
_entity.id
_entity.type
_entity.pdbx_description
1 polymer ?
#
loop_
_entity_poly.entity_id
_entity_poly.type
_entity_poly.pdbx_seq_one_letter_code
_entity_poly.pdbx_strand_id
1 'polypeptide(L)' 'MSQKPAYDIVIPIHWMAIEVLTDPTKYSDRSDVWSFGVVIWEIFERGKTPYGTMSVKEIRDFLNEGKRLPKPNSCPEEM' A
#
# COMPACT_ATOMS: atom_id res chain seq x y z
N MET A 1 20.83 -29.23 14.56
CA MET A 1 20.63 -27.82 14.14
C MET A 1 19.14 -27.61 13.99
N SER A 2 18.50 -26.99 14.98
CA SER A 2 17.05 -26.72 14.91
C SER A 2 16.83 -25.54 13.96
N GLN A 3 16.14 -25.76 12.84
CA GLN A 3 15.67 -24.67 11.98
C GLN A 3 14.67 -23.86 12.81
N LYS A 4 14.99 -22.60 13.09
CA LYS A 4 14.00 -21.65 13.61
C LYS A 4 12.89 -21.54 12.56
N PRO A 5 11.60 -21.59 12.96
CA PRO A 5 10.53 -21.25 12.02
C PRO A 5 10.80 -19.84 11.51
N ALA A 6 10.73 -19.65 10.20
CA ALA A 6 10.61 -18.32 9.64
C ALA A 6 9.37 -17.70 10.30
N TYR A 7 9.53 -16.56 10.98
CA TYR A 7 8.36 -15.78 11.35
C TYR A 7 7.57 -15.55 10.06
N ASP A 8 6.29 -15.88 10.04
CA ASP A 8 5.40 -15.45 8.97
C ASP A 8 5.35 -13.93 9.05
N ILE A 9 6.25 -13.28 8.32
CA ILE A 9 6.29 -11.83 8.19
C ILE A 9 5.01 -11.46 7.45
N VAL A 10 4.02 -10.95 8.17
CA VAL A 10 2.81 -10.41 7.57
C VAL A 10 3.21 -9.11 6.89
N ILE A 11 3.31 -9.15 5.56
CA ILE A 11 3.68 -7.99 4.75
C ILE A 11 2.44 -7.14 4.47
N PRO A 12 2.44 -5.83 4.75
CA PRO A 12 1.30 -4.95 4.55
C PRO A 12 1.15 -4.54 3.07
N ILE A 13 0.83 -5.49 2.20
CA ILE A 13 0.85 -5.33 0.73
C ILE A 13 0.08 -4.10 0.21
N HIS A 14 -1.02 -3.73 0.86
CA HIS A 14 -1.87 -2.61 0.42
C HIS A 14 -1.26 -1.23 0.71
N TRP A 15 -0.23 -1.16 1.55
CA TRP A 15 0.47 0.08 1.88
C TRP A 15 1.81 0.22 1.15
N MET A 16 2.27 -0.84 0.48
CA MET A 16 3.59 -0.83 -0.15
C MET A 16 3.61 0.03 -1.42
N ALA A 17 4.71 0.75 -1.59
CA ALA A 17 5.00 1.49 -2.80
C ALA A 17 5.24 0.55 -4.00
N ILE A 18 4.98 1.04 -5.22
CA ILE A 18 5.06 0.23 -6.44
C ILE A 18 6.45 -0.35 -6.68
N GLU A 19 7.52 0.39 -6.33
CA GLU A 19 8.89 -0.08 -6.43
C GLU A 19 9.17 -1.25 -5.48
N VAL A 20 8.59 -1.25 -4.28
CA VAL A 20 8.75 -2.31 -3.28
C VAL A 20 7.86 -3.52 -3.61
N LEU A 21 6.67 -3.28 -4.18
CA LEU A 21 5.82 -4.33 -4.75
C LEU A 21 6.49 -5.05 -5.94
N THR A 22 7.40 -4.37 -6.64
CA THR A 22 8.14 -4.93 -7.78
C THR A 22 9.42 -5.62 -7.34
N ASP A 23 10.14 -5.02 -6.41
CA ASP A 23 11.38 -5.51 -5.84
C ASP A 23 11.47 -5.11 -4.35
N PRO A 24 11.25 -6.05 -3.42
CA PRO A 24 11.27 -5.76 -1.98
C PRO A 24 12.59 -5.17 -1.46
N THR A 25 13.68 -5.27 -2.22
CA THR A 25 14.97 -4.70 -1.84
C THR A 25 15.06 -3.19 -2.10
N LYS A 26 14.12 -2.61 -2.85
CA LYS A 26 14.08 -1.17 -3.21
C LYS A 26 13.33 -0.30 -2.19
N TYR A 27 13.25 -0.72 -0.94
CA TYR A 27 12.66 0.10 0.12
C TYR A 27 13.50 1.37 0.34
N SER A 28 12.84 2.49 0.59
CA SER A 28 13.47 3.78 0.87
C SER A 28 12.52 4.71 1.60
N ASP A 29 13.01 5.85 2.08
CA ASP A 29 12.18 6.90 2.69
C ASP A 29 11.02 7.35 1.77
N ARG A 30 11.19 7.27 0.44
CA ARG A 30 10.11 7.57 -0.52
C ARG A 30 8.99 6.54 -0.49
N SER A 31 9.33 5.29 -0.23
CA SER A 31 8.37 4.20 -0.05
C SER A 31 7.58 4.38 1.27
N ASP A 32 8.20 4.99 2.28
CA ASP A 32 7.50 5.38 3.52
C ASP A 32 6.52 6.55 3.27
N VAL A 33 6.92 7.54 2.47
CA VAL A 33 6.01 8.63 2.05
C VAL A 33 4.78 8.08 1.31
N TRP A 34 4.96 7.08 0.45
CA TRP A 34 3.84 6.40 -0.18
C TRP A 34 2.91 5.73 0.85
N SER A 35 3.49 4.95 1.76
CA SER A 35 2.74 4.24 2.81
C SER A 35 1.96 5.22 3.68
N PHE A 36 2.56 6.36 4.03
CA PHE A 36 1.90 7.45 4.74
C PHE A 36 0.72 8.04 3.96
N GLY A 37 0.85 8.21 2.64
CA GLY A 37 -0.26 8.63 1.77
C GLY A 37 -1.45 7.65 1.79
N VAL A 38 -1.17 6.33 1.80
CA VAL A 38 -2.20 5.30 1.95
C VAL A 38 -2.87 5.38 3.33
N VAL A 39 -2.09 5.63 4.40
CA VAL A 39 -2.65 5.85 5.75
C VAL A 39 -3.55 7.09 5.81
N ILE A 40 -3.16 8.20 5.17
CA ILE A 40 -4.03 9.37 5.06
C ILE A 40 -5.36 9.00 4.40
N TRP A 41 -5.31 8.28 3.27
CA TRP A 41 -6.52 7.83 2.58
C TRP A 41 -7.42 6.99 3.51
N GLU A 42 -6.84 6.07 4.26
CA GLU A 42 -7.55 5.21 5.21
C GLU A 42 -8.22 6.02 6.33
N ILE A 43 -7.56 7.05 6.86
CA ILE A 43 -8.12 7.96 7.86
C ILE A 43 -9.40 8.63 7.32
N PHE A 44 -9.35 9.18 6.11
CA PHE A 44 -10.50 9.83 5.49
C PHE A 44 -11.64 8.84 5.19
N GLU A 45 -11.30 7.63 4.77
CA GLU A 45 -12.28 6.57 4.50
C GLU A 45 -12.74 5.80 5.76
N ARG A 46 -12.34 6.26 6.95
CA ARG A 46 -12.74 5.69 8.25
C ARG A 46 -12.33 4.21 8.41
N GLY A 47 -11.10 3.88 8.04
CA GLY A 47 -10.52 2.55 8.26
C GLY A 47 -10.87 1.51 7.19
N LYS A 48 -11.31 1.94 5.99
CA LYS A 48 -11.49 0.99 4.88
C LYS A 48 -10.15 0.41 4.44
N THR A 49 -10.18 -0.85 4.01
CA THR A 49 -9.02 -1.52 3.41
C THR A 49 -8.63 -0.87 2.08
N PRO A 50 -7.40 -0.34 1.94
CA PRO A 50 -6.93 0.20 0.68
C PRO A 50 -6.92 -0.88 -0.41
N TYR A 51 -7.35 -0.53 -1.63
CA TYR A 51 -7.46 -1.45 -2.77
C TYR A 51 -8.36 -2.70 -2.55
N GLY A 52 -9.14 -2.74 -1.46
CA GLY A 52 -10.14 -3.78 -1.21
C GLY A 52 -9.56 -5.19 -1.09
N THR A 53 -9.94 -6.07 -2.01
CA THR A 53 -9.52 -7.49 -2.03
C THR A 53 -8.54 -7.79 -3.16
N MET A 54 -7.94 -6.76 -3.77
CA MET A 54 -6.98 -6.93 -4.86
C MET A 54 -5.73 -7.67 -4.39
N SER A 55 -5.27 -8.63 -5.19
CA SER A 55 -3.99 -9.30 -5.01
C SER A 55 -2.81 -8.37 -5.29
N VAL A 56 -1.62 -8.76 -4.86
CA VAL A 56 -0.36 -8.04 -5.12
C VAL A 56 -0.17 -7.73 -6.61
N LYS A 57 -0.49 -8.69 -7.49
CA LYS A 57 -0.37 -8.51 -8.93
C LYS A 57 -1.36 -7.46 -9.44
N GLU A 58 -2.61 -7.55 -9.02
CA GLU A 58 -3.66 -6.61 -9.42
C GLU A 58 -3.35 -5.18 -8.96
N ILE A 59 -2.84 -5.01 -7.72
CA ILE A 59 -2.41 -3.71 -7.21
C ILE A 59 -1.25 -3.16 -8.07
N ARG A 60 -0.25 -3.99 -8.36
CA ARG A 60 0.90 -3.57 -9.18
C ARG A 60 0.46 -3.13 -10.59
N ASP A 61 -0.39 -3.91 -11.24
CA ASP A 61 -0.88 -3.61 -12.59
C ASP A 61 -1.73 -2.33 -12.59
N PHE A 62 -2.63 -2.17 -11.62
CA PHE A 62 -3.43 -0.96 -11.42
C PHE A 62 -2.55 0.30 -11.23
N LEU A 63 -1.50 0.21 -10.41
CA LEU A 63 -0.59 1.33 -10.17
C LEU A 63 0.28 1.67 -11.38
N ASN A 64 0.70 0.65 -12.16
CA ASN A 64 1.45 0.81 -13.41
C ASN A 64 0.63 1.51 -14.50
N GLU A 65 -0.69 1.33 -14.51
CA GLU A 65 -1.61 2.08 -15.39
C GLU A 65 -1.77 3.56 -14.97
N GLY A 66 -1.07 4.00 -13.93
CA GLY A 66 -1.19 5.37 -13.39
C GLY A 66 -2.42 5.59 -12.51
N LYS A 67 -3.23 4.56 -12.28
CA LYS A 67 -4.41 4.64 -11.41
C LYS A 67 -3.99 4.70 -9.94
N ARG A 68 -4.82 5.32 -9.10
CA ARG A 68 -4.60 5.51 -7.66
C ARG A 68 -5.88 5.26 -6.89
N LEU A 69 -5.78 5.16 -5.56
CA LEU A 69 -6.95 5.11 -4.69
C LEU A 69 -7.88 6.31 -5.00
N PRO A 70 -9.21 6.11 -5.05
CA PRO A 70 -10.13 7.19 -5.36
C PRO A 70 -10.10 8.26 -4.26
N LYS A 71 -10.37 9.52 -4.63
CA LYS A 71 -10.50 10.61 -3.64
C LYS A 71 -11.57 10.22 -2.60
N PRO A 72 -11.26 10.28 -1.29
CA PRO A 72 -12.26 10.01 -0.27
C PRO A 72 -13.45 10.97 -0.35
N ASN A 73 -14.66 10.48 -0.10
CA ASN A 73 -15.88 11.31 -0.15
C ASN A 73 -15.94 12.35 0.96
N SER A 74 -15.23 12.10 2.06
CA SER A 74 -15.10 12.99 3.22
C SER A 74 -14.00 14.05 3.03
N CYS A 75 -13.26 14.01 1.91
CA CYS A 75 -12.20 14.97 1.64
C CYS A 75 -12.83 16.32 1.24
N PRO A 76 -12.61 17.40 2.02
CA PRO A 76 -13.12 18.72 1.68
C PRO A 76 -12.60 19.14 0.30
N GLU A 77 -13.46 19.81 -0.47
CA GLU A 77 -13.21 20.04 -1.90
C GLU A 77 -12.18 21.14 -2.17
N GLU A 78 -11.69 21.84 -1.14
CA GLU A 78 -10.73 22.93 -1.27
C GLU A 78 -9.63 22.90 -0.21
N MET A 79 -8.39 23.05 -0.68
CA MET A 79 -7.34 23.84 -0.04
C MET A 79 -6.88 24.90 -1.03
#